data_AF-A0AAW0BZK8-F1
#
_entry.id   AF-A0AAW0BZK8-F1
#
_cell.length_a   1.000
_cell.length_b   1.000
_cell.length_c   1.000
_cell.angle_alpha   90.00
_cell.angle_beta   90.00
_cell.angle_gamma   90.00
#
_symmetry.space_group_name_H-M   'P 1'
#
loop_
_entity.id
_entity.type
_entity.pdbx_description
1 polymer ?
#
loop_
_entity_poly.entity_id
_entity_poly.type
_entity_poly.pdbx_seq_one_letter_code
_entity_poly.pdbx_strand_id
1 'polypeptide(L)'
;MIFRKAGYCDTVLQLCYALRSPIPLALAIDSVEEQALELLAKPNVVRVVLARYLMSGTAEGGRASGGGAVFRSIVGQATFWASRERMNNGEGQRFLQGELEVDGGTQAKFQLSQVDRKELLPFDIAAFVANGDKDSALISETITITTKQRPGTRPRSYAPISRV
;
A
#
# COMPACT_ATOMS: atom_id res chain seq x y z
N MET A 1 -6.49 9.97 -8.58
CA MET A 1 -5.56 9.37 -7.59
C MET A 1 -4.27 8.88 -8.27
N ILE A 2 -3.15 9.56 -8.04
CA ILE A 2 -1.85 9.24 -8.64
C ILE A 2 -0.88 8.85 -7.53
N PHE A 3 -0.40 7.61 -7.52
CA PHE A 3 0.76 7.22 -6.71
C PHE A 3 2.02 7.67 -7.45
N ARG A 4 2.85 8.53 -6.81
CA ARG A 4 4.16 8.90 -7.38
C ARG A 4 5.20 7.83 -7.03
N LYS A 5 6.00 7.49 -8.03
CA LYS A 5 6.94 6.35 -8.04
C LYS A 5 8.30 6.78 -7.49
N ALA A 6 8.75 6.23 -6.36
CA ALA A 6 10.11 6.40 -5.86
C ALA A 6 10.65 5.06 -5.35
N GLY A 7 11.47 4.38 -6.17
CA GLY A 7 12.14 3.12 -5.84
C GLY A 7 12.66 2.47 -7.13
N TYR A 8 13.96 2.11 -7.19
CA TYR A 8 14.60 1.58 -8.40
C TYR A 8 15.52 0.39 -8.08
N CYS A 9 15.36 -0.71 -8.83
CA CYS A 9 16.26 -1.86 -8.89
C CYS A 9 16.53 -2.19 -10.38
N ASP A 10 17.73 -2.67 -10.71
CA ASP A 10 18.29 -2.74 -12.07
C ASP A 10 17.69 -3.80 -13.01
N THR A 11 16.48 -4.28 -12.76
CA THR A 11 15.74 -5.15 -13.68
C THR A 11 14.26 -4.81 -13.62
N VAL A 12 13.78 -4.11 -14.66
CA VAL A 12 12.40 -3.63 -14.85
C VAL A 12 12.02 -2.53 -13.84
N LEU A 13 11.30 -1.50 -14.30
CA LEU A 13 10.84 -0.32 -13.52
C LEU A 13 9.84 -0.69 -12.41
N GLN A 14 10.15 -1.61 -11.51
CA GLN A 14 9.31 -2.08 -10.43
C GLN A 14 9.69 -1.35 -9.13
N LEU A 15 8.68 -0.92 -8.38
CA LEU A 15 8.87 -0.29 -7.08
C LEU A 15 9.46 -1.30 -6.10
N CYS A 16 10.62 -1.00 -5.54
CA CYS A 16 11.36 -1.90 -4.66
C CYS A 16 11.66 -1.23 -3.32
N TYR A 17 11.33 -1.92 -2.22
CA TYR A 17 11.55 -1.45 -0.86
C TYR A 17 12.13 -2.58 -0.01
N ALA A 18 12.91 -2.23 1.01
CA ALA A 18 13.44 -3.24 1.92
C ALA A 18 12.46 -3.54 3.06
N LEU A 19 12.56 -4.73 3.63
CA LEU A 19 11.89 -5.08 4.88
C LEU A 19 12.28 -4.06 5.96
N ARG A 20 11.29 -3.68 6.79
CA ARG A 20 11.46 -2.67 7.85
C ARG A 20 11.94 -1.31 7.36
N SER A 21 11.81 -1.03 6.06
CA SER A 21 11.97 0.34 5.55
C SER A 21 10.60 1.00 5.41
N PRO A 22 10.47 2.28 5.81
CA PRO A 22 9.27 3.05 5.54
C PRO A 22 9.05 3.18 4.03
N ILE A 23 7.84 2.89 3.58
CA ILE A 23 7.42 3.05 2.18
C ILE A 23 6.66 4.38 2.08
N PRO A 24 7.25 5.43 1.48
CA PRO A 24 6.58 6.73 1.38
C PRO A 24 5.40 6.67 0.41
N LEU A 25 4.29 7.27 0.81
CA LEU A 25 3.07 7.37 0.04
C LEU A 25 2.69 8.84 -0.17
N ALA A 26 2.12 9.11 -1.34
CA ALA A 26 1.46 10.36 -1.66
C ALA A 26 0.10 10.04 -2.26
N LEU A 27 -0.95 10.61 -1.67
CA LEU A 27 -2.33 10.44 -2.08
C LEU A 27 -2.90 11.79 -2.50
N ALA A 28 -3.45 11.83 -3.71
CA ALA A 28 -4.23 12.95 -4.23
C ALA A 28 -5.68 12.50 -4.41
N ILE A 29 -6.59 13.18 -3.74
CA ILE A 29 -8.04 12.99 -3.84
C ILE A 29 -8.60 14.18 -4.58
N ASP A 30 -9.35 13.91 -5.64
CA ASP A 30 -9.96 14.89 -6.51
C ASP A 30 -11.48 14.70 -6.44
N SER A 31 -12.23 15.78 -6.23
CA SER A 31 -13.70 15.73 -6.16
C SER A 31 -14.29 17.08 -6.55
N VAL A 32 -15.44 17.04 -7.21
CA VAL A 32 -16.24 18.25 -7.50
C VAL A 32 -17.00 18.70 -6.24
N GLU A 33 -17.32 17.76 -5.35
CA GLU A 33 -18.01 18.03 -4.10
C GLU A 33 -17.01 18.23 -2.96
N GLU A 34 -16.98 19.45 -2.40
CA GLU A 34 -16.05 19.83 -1.34
C GLU A 34 -16.32 19.10 -0.02
N GLN A 35 -17.58 18.85 0.33
CA GLN A 35 -17.92 18.14 1.57
C GLN A 35 -17.42 16.69 1.54
N ALA A 36 -17.64 15.98 0.44
CA ALA A 36 -17.10 14.64 0.23
C ALA A 36 -15.57 14.65 0.27
N LEU A 37 -14.95 15.66 -0.35
CA LEU A 37 -13.50 15.83 -0.36
C LEU A 37 -12.93 15.97 1.05
N GLU A 38 -13.52 16.82 1.88
CA GLU A 38 -13.11 17.02 3.28
C GLU A 38 -13.28 15.75 4.12
N LEU A 39 -14.35 14.96 3.89
CA LEU A 39 -14.56 13.71 4.60
C LEU A 39 -13.53 12.64 4.21
N LEU A 40 -13.24 12.49 2.91
CA LEU A 40 -12.31 11.48 2.39
C LEU A 40 -10.84 11.87 2.63
N ALA A 41 -10.54 13.16 2.75
CA ALA A 41 -9.20 13.66 3.03
C ALA A 41 -8.81 13.55 4.52
N LYS A 42 -9.67 13.02 5.39
CA LYS A 42 -9.29 12.76 6.78
C LYS A 42 -8.26 11.62 6.83
N PRO A 43 -7.08 11.81 7.46
CA PRO A 43 -6.03 10.79 7.39
C PRO A 43 -6.40 9.44 7.99
N ASN A 44 -7.26 9.40 9.00
CA ASN A 44 -7.72 8.18 9.66
C ASN A 44 -8.73 7.37 8.83
N VAL A 45 -9.34 7.99 7.81
CA VAL A 45 -10.33 7.37 6.93
C VAL A 45 -9.66 6.61 5.78
N VAL A 46 -8.45 7.01 5.41
CA VAL A 46 -7.72 6.41 4.30
C VAL A 46 -7.09 5.08 4.72
N ARG A 47 -7.50 4.00 4.06
CA ARG A 47 -6.95 2.65 4.29
C ARG A 47 -6.05 2.24 3.13
N VAL A 48 -4.73 2.37 3.31
CA VAL A 48 -3.75 1.73 2.42
C VAL A 48 -3.01 0.64 3.18
N VAL A 49 -2.93 -0.54 2.58
CA VAL A 49 -2.31 -1.72 3.18
C VAL A 49 -1.25 -2.31 2.27
N LEU A 50 -0.30 -3.03 2.87
CA LEU A 50 0.54 -3.98 2.15
C LEU A 50 -0.13 -5.35 2.23
N ALA A 51 -0.61 -5.84 1.09
CA ALA A 51 -1.16 -7.17 0.97
C ALA A 51 -0.12 -8.12 0.37
N ARG A 52 0.06 -9.27 1.01
CA ARG A 52 0.88 -10.37 0.52
C ARG A 52 0.00 -11.50 0.02
N TYR A 53 0.25 -11.90 -1.21
CA TYR A 53 -0.41 -13.01 -1.88
C TYR A 53 0.54 -14.19 -1.98
N LEU A 54 0.09 -15.35 -1.51
CA LEU A 54 0.80 -16.62 -1.62
C LEU A 54 0.00 -17.54 -2.54
N MET A 55 0.61 -17.99 -3.62
CA MET A 55 0.01 -18.99 -4.51
C MET A 55 0.48 -20.37 -4.11
N SER A 56 -0.44 -21.23 -3.68
CA SER A 56 -0.14 -22.64 -3.42
C SER A 56 -0.39 -23.46 -4.68
N GLY A 57 0.69 -23.99 -5.28
CA GLY A 57 0.64 -24.95 -6.38
C GLY A 57 1.65 -26.06 -6.14
N THR A 58 1.17 -27.28 -5.91
CA THR A 58 2.00 -28.48 -5.79
C THR A 58 2.41 -28.94 -7.18
N ALA A 59 3.68 -28.76 -7.55
CA ALA A 59 4.28 -29.42 -8.69
C ALA A 59 4.94 -30.74 -8.24
N GLU A 60 4.14 -31.69 -7.75
CA GLU A 60 4.60 -33.05 -7.43
C GLU A 60 3.56 -34.03 -7.97
N GLY A 61 3.92 -34.77 -9.04
CA GLY A 61 3.36 -36.07 -9.37
C GLY A 61 1.89 -36.15 -9.82
N GLY A 62 1.65 -35.98 -11.12
CA GLY A 62 0.70 -36.83 -11.84
C GLY A 62 -0.77 -36.82 -11.39
N ARG A 63 -1.44 -35.67 -11.52
CA ARG A 63 -2.84 -35.52 -11.99
C ARG A 63 -3.21 -34.06 -11.88
N ALA A 64 -3.31 -33.39 -13.03
CA ALA A 64 -3.83 -32.04 -13.11
C ALA A 64 -5.30 -32.04 -12.64
N SER A 65 -5.54 -31.59 -11.41
CA SER A 65 -6.89 -31.33 -10.90
C SER A 65 -6.86 -30.10 -9.99
N GLY A 66 -7.40 -29.00 -10.50
CA GLY A 66 -8.20 -28.03 -9.75
C GLY A 66 -7.50 -27.05 -8.80
N GLY A 67 -7.26 -25.83 -9.30
CA GLY A 67 -7.35 -24.59 -8.51
C GLY A 67 -6.33 -24.39 -7.40
N GLY A 68 -5.17 -23.79 -7.73
CA GLY A 68 -4.22 -23.34 -6.71
C GLY A 68 -4.86 -22.29 -5.78
N ALA A 69 -4.79 -22.52 -4.47
CA ALA A 69 -5.31 -21.57 -3.48
C ALA A 69 -4.45 -20.30 -3.44
N VAL A 70 -5.10 -19.15 -3.51
CA VAL A 70 -4.47 -17.84 -3.35
C VAL A 70 -4.77 -17.33 -1.95
N PHE A 71 -3.73 -17.24 -1.11
CA PHE A 71 -3.87 -16.71 0.25
C PHE A 71 -3.46 -15.25 0.28
N ARG A 72 -4.38 -14.38 0.71
CA ARG A 72 -4.12 -12.95 0.93
C ARG A 72 -3.95 -12.68 2.42
N SER A 73 -2.89 -11.96 2.79
CA SER A 73 -2.61 -11.52 4.16
C SER A 73 -2.21 -10.05 4.18
N ILE A 74 -2.68 -9.29 5.16
CA ILE A 74 -2.25 -7.90 5.37
C ILE A 74 -0.98 -7.95 6.24
N VAL A 75 0.11 -7.39 5.73
CA VAL A 75 1.46 -7.42 6.34
C VAL A 75 2.02 -6.02 6.59
N GLY A 76 1.17 -5.00 6.50
CA GLY A 76 1.52 -3.62 6.75
C GLY A 76 0.32 -2.70 6.54
N GLN A 77 0.30 -1.60 7.27
CA GLN A 77 -0.72 -0.56 7.17
C GLN A 77 -0.07 0.81 7.07
N ALA A 78 -0.65 1.67 6.25
CA ALA A 78 -0.20 3.03 6.09
C ALA A 78 -0.79 3.95 7.15
N THR A 79 0.03 4.90 7.58
CA THR A 79 -0.39 6.08 8.33
C THR A 79 -0.35 7.29 7.41
N PHE A 80 -1.41 8.08 7.38
CA PHE A 80 -1.47 9.31 6.60
C PHE A 80 -1.46 10.56 7.50
N TRP A 81 -1.07 11.69 6.93
CA TRP A 81 -1.13 13.02 7.52
C TRP A 81 -1.31 14.08 6.43
N ALA A 82 -1.78 15.26 6.83
CA ALA A 82 -1.93 16.38 5.91
C ALA A 82 -0.56 16.81 5.35
N SER A 83 -0.48 17.00 4.03
CA SER A 83 0.74 17.50 3.39
C SER A 83 1.04 18.93 3.81
N ARG A 84 2.28 19.20 4.25
CA ARG A 84 2.75 20.57 4.54
C ARG A 84 3.26 21.30 3.30
N GLU A 85 3.72 20.54 2.32
CA GLU A 85 4.50 21.04 1.17
C GLU A 85 3.60 21.41 -0.01
N ARG A 86 2.45 20.74 -0.13
CA ARG A 86 1.36 21.14 -1.02
C ARG A 86 0.27 21.75 -0.15
N MET A 87 0.39 23.05 0.08
CA MET A 87 -0.71 23.85 0.57
C MET A 87 -1.91 23.53 -0.33
N ASN A 88 -3.02 23.03 0.24
CA ASN A 88 -4.24 22.64 -0.47
C ASN A 88 -4.92 23.90 -1.05
N ASN A 89 -4.24 24.57 -1.98
CA ASN A 89 -4.58 25.89 -2.51
C ASN A 89 -5.47 25.80 -3.75
N GLY A 90 -5.82 24.59 -4.20
CA GLY A 90 -6.72 24.36 -5.31
C GLY A 90 -8.10 23.93 -4.82
N GLU A 91 -9.15 24.57 -5.34
CA GLU A 91 -10.52 24.07 -5.22
C GLU A 91 -10.59 22.63 -5.78
N GLY A 92 -11.29 21.73 -5.08
CA GLY A 92 -11.55 20.37 -5.57
C GLY A 92 -10.42 19.33 -5.43
N GLN A 93 -9.29 19.64 -4.79
CA GLN A 93 -8.21 18.67 -4.56
C GLN A 93 -7.67 18.69 -3.13
N ARG A 94 -7.34 17.51 -2.58
CA ARG A 94 -6.64 17.34 -1.30
C ARG A 94 -5.45 16.41 -1.43
N PHE A 95 -4.36 16.78 -0.77
CA PHE A 95 -3.13 15.99 -0.73
C PHE A 95 -2.82 15.47 0.66
N LEU A 96 -2.60 14.16 0.74
CA LEU A 96 -2.12 13.48 1.93
C LEU A 96 -0.74 12.88 1.68
N GLN A 97 0.13 13.09 2.65
CA GLN A 97 1.37 12.34 2.76
C GLN A 97 1.11 11.13 3.65
N GLY A 98 1.78 10.03 3.36
CA GLY A 98 1.67 8.86 4.20
C GLY A 98 2.93 8.02 4.16
N GLU A 99 2.94 7.03 5.03
CA GLU A 99 4.02 6.08 5.13
C GLU A 99 3.44 4.72 5.49
N LEU A 100 3.83 3.71 4.72
CA LEU A 100 3.45 2.33 4.91
C LEU A 100 4.61 1.61 5.57
N GLU A 101 4.36 1.12 6.78
CA GLU A 101 5.32 0.31 7.53
C GLU A 101 5.10 -1.15 7.19
N VAL A 102 6.18 -1.84 6.80
CA VAL A 102 6.19 -3.27 6.59
C VAL A 102 6.40 -3.94 7.93
N ASP A 103 5.43 -4.74 8.40
CA ASP A 103 5.52 -5.39 9.69
C ASP A 103 6.82 -6.20 9.80
N GLY A 104 7.61 -5.90 10.84
CA GLY A 104 8.89 -6.54 11.11
C GLY A 104 8.77 -8.02 11.51
N GLY A 105 7.57 -8.49 11.85
CA GLY A 105 7.23 -9.90 12.05
C GLY A 105 7.02 -10.69 10.75
N THR A 106 6.93 -9.99 9.61
CA THR A 106 6.82 -10.59 8.29
C THR A 106 8.14 -11.27 7.93
N GLN A 107 8.29 -12.56 8.27
CA GLN A 107 9.43 -13.33 7.81
C GLN A 107 9.46 -13.32 6.28
N ALA A 108 10.60 -12.93 5.71
CA ALA A 108 10.89 -13.17 4.30
C ALA A 108 11.06 -14.69 4.13
N LYS A 109 9.94 -15.41 4.02
CA LYS A 109 9.95 -16.82 3.69
C LYS A 109 10.27 -16.91 2.21
N PHE A 110 11.28 -17.70 1.84
CA PHE A 110 11.53 -18.05 0.46
C PHE A 110 10.37 -18.96 0.00
N GLN A 111 9.30 -18.35 -0.48
CA GLN A 111 8.17 -19.03 -1.09
C GLN A 111 8.20 -18.71 -2.58
N LEU A 112 8.23 -19.75 -3.40
CA LEU A 112 8.42 -19.67 -4.86
C LEU A 112 7.34 -18.84 -5.57
N SER A 113 6.22 -18.56 -4.90
CA SER A 113 5.06 -17.87 -5.48
C SER A 113 4.47 -16.81 -4.53
N GLN A 114 5.31 -15.88 -4.06
CA GLN A 114 4.89 -14.71 -3.28
C GLN A 114 4.79 -13.45 -4.16
N VAL A 115 3.70 -12.70 -4.01
CA VAL A 115 3.54 -11.37 -4.63
C VAL A 115 3.08 -10.37 -3.58
N ASP A 116 3.80 -9.26 -3.44
CA ASP A 116 3.44 -8.16 -2.56
C ASP A 116 2.75 -7.04 -3.35
N ARG A 117 1.66 -6.49 -2.82
CA ARG A 117 0.90 -5.40 -3.43
C ARG A 117 0.55 -4.34 -2.39
N LYS A 118 0.74 -3.08 -2.77
CA LYS A 118 0.14 -1.95 -2.04
C LYS A 118 -1.28 -1.76 -2.54
N GLU A 119 -2.23 -1.74 -1.61
CA GLU A 119 -3.65 -1.71 -1.94
C GLU A 119 -4.35 -0.56 -1.21
N LEU A 120 -5.08 0.26 -1.96
CA LEU A 120 -6.07 1.17 -1.40
C LEU A 120 -7.36 0.40 -1.19
N LEU A 121 -7.82 0.33 0.04
CA LEU A 121 -9.11 -0.24 0.39
C LEU A 121 -10.19 0.86 0.43
N PRO A 122 -11.48 0.49 0.41
CA PRO A 122 -12.57 1.38 0.71
C PRO A 122 -12.31 2.25 1.94
N PHE A 123 -12.62 3.54 1.80
CA PHE A 123 -12.47 4.52 2.87
C PHE A 123 -13.34 4.14 4.07
N ASP A 124 -12.78 4.30 5.27
CA ASP A 124 -13.47 3.95 6.52
C ASP A 124 -14.40 5.07 6.99
N ILE A 125 -15.46 5.31 6.21
CA ILE A 125 -16.56 6.20 6.59
C ILE A 125 -17.89 5.55 6.27
N ALA A 126 -18.90 5.86 7.09
CA ALA A 126 -20.25 5.34 6.90
C ALA A 126 -20.88 5.77 5.56
N ALA A 127 -20.48 6.94 5.02
CA ALA A 127 -21.02 7.48 3.78
C ALA A 127 -20.36 6.91 2.51
N PHE A 128 -19.31 6.09 2.62
CA PHE A 128 -18.60 5.55 1.46
C PHE A 128 -19.11 4.14 1.15
N VAL A 129 -19.69 3.98 -0.04
CA VAL A 129 -20.18 2.70 -0.54
C VAL A 129 -19.33 2.30 -1.74
N ALA A 130 -18.52 1.26 -1.57
CA ALA A 130 -17.75 0.67 -2.66
C ALA A 130 -18.61 -0.34 -3.43
N ASN A 131 -18.36 -0.45 -4.74
CA ASN A 131 -18.85 -1.55 -5.55
C ASN A 131 -18.02 -2.82 -5.26
N GLY A 132 -18.14 -3.38 -4.05
CA GLY A 132 -17.37 -4.55 -3.62
C GLY A 132 -17.35 -4.75 -2.11
N ASP A 133 -16.63 -5.78 -1.67
CA ASP A 133 -16.37 -6.03 -0.26
C ASP A 133 -15.48 -4.94 0.35
N LYS A 134 -15.57 -4.72 1.67
CA LYS A 134 -14.80 -3.72 2.42
C LYS A 134 -13.28 -3.94 2.38
N ASP A 135 -12.86 -5.15 2.02
CA ASP A 135 -11.45 -5.53 1.88
C ASP A 135 -11.03 -5.77 0.42
N SER A 136 -11.92 -5.50 -0.54
CA SER A 136 -11.59 -5.50 -1.96
C SER A 136 -10.85 -4.21 -2.31
N ALA A 137 -9.67 -4.34 -2.92
CA ALA A 137 -8.85 -3.19 -3.27
C ALA A 137 -9.52 -2.32 -4.35
N LEU A 138 -9.67 -1.02 -4.08
CA LEU A 138 -10.06 -0.01 -5.07
C LEU A 138 -8.93 0.21 -6.10
N ILE A 139 -7.68 0.21 -5.61
CA ILE A 139 -6.48 0.33 -6.43
C ILE A 139 -5.44 -0.64 -5.87
N SER A 140 -4.74 -1.34 -6.76
CA SER A 140 -3.70 -2.30 -6.39
C SER A 140 -2.45 -2.07 -7.25
N GLU A 141 -1.29 -1.99 -6.61
CA GLU A 141 0.01 -1.80 -7.27
C GLU A 141 1.01 -2.85 -6.73
N THR A 142 1.58 -3.64 -7.64
CA THR A 142 2.59 -4.64 -7.28
C THR A 142 3.91 -3.97 -6.91
N ILE A 143 4.50 -4.38 -5.80
CA ILE A 143 5.81 -3.91 -5.32
C ILE A 143 6.71 -5.11 -4.98
N THR A 144 8.01 -4.87 -4.93
CA THR A 144 9.00 -5.88 -4.53
C THR A 144 9.54 -5.54 -3.14
N ILE A 145 9.36 -6.46 -2.20
CA ILE A 145 9.98 -6.35 -0.87
C ILE A 145 11.28 -7.17 -0.85
N THR A 146 12.39 -6.50 -0.54
CA THR A 146 13.72 -7.13 -0.43
C THR A 146 14.14 -7.28 1.02
N THR A 147 15.07 -8.18 1.31
CA THR A 147 15.58 -8.39 2.68
C THR A 147 16.64 -7.38 3.08
N LYS A 148 17.28 -6.72 2.11
CA LYS A 148 18.35 -5.76 2.34
C LYS A 148 18.08 -4.47 1.59
N GLN A 149 18.39 -3.36 2.25
CA GLN A 149 18.42 -2.06 1.61
C GLN A 149 19.53 -2.00 0.59
N ARG A 150 19.31 -1.19 -0.45
CA ARG A 150 20.37 -0.84 -1.39
C ARG A 150 21.50 -0.16 -0.61
N PRO A 151 22.77 -0.58 -0.81
CA PRO A 151 23.91 0.06 -0.16
C PRO A 151 23.89 1.58 -0.39
N GLY A 152 24.12 2.35 0.69
CA GLY A 152 24.12 3.82 0.64
C GLY A 152 22.76 4.49 0.92
N THR A 153 21.64 3.76 0.84
CA THR A 153 20.33 4.31 1.21
C THR A 153 20.12 4.22 2.71
N ARG A 154 19.73 5.33 3.34
CA ARG A 154 19.26 5.37 4.73
C ARG A 154 17.82 5.86 4.75
N PRO A 155 16.82 4.97 4.73
CA PRO A 155 15.43 5.39 4.77
C PRO A 155 15.16 6.03 6.13
N ARG A 156 14.40 7.11 6.08
CA ARG A 156 14.02 7.91 7.23
C ARG A 156 12.51 7.92 7.29
N SER A 157 11.97 7.55 8.44
CA SER A 157 10.54 7.71 8.69
C SER A 157 10.24 9.19 8.87
N TYR A 158 9.17 9.65 8.23
CA TYR A 158 8.60 10.99 8.42
C TYR A 158 7.21 10.94 9.05
N ALA A 159 6.74 9.75 9.39
CA ALA A 159 5.48 9.58 10.08
C ALA A 159 5.46 10.43 11.36
N PRO A 160 4.41 11.23 11.59
CA PRO A 160 4.20 11.87 12.87
C PRO A 160 4.19 10.80 13.96
N ILE A 161 4.71 11.14 15.14
CA ILE A 161 4.58 10.27 16.32
C ILE A 161 3.09 10.05 16.56
N SER A 162 2.62 8.82 16.33
CA SER A 162 1.26 8.44 16.70
C SER A 162 1.17 8.47 18.21
N ARG A 163 0.30 9.34 18.76
CA ARG A 163 -0.16 9.15 20.13
C ARG A 163 -1.07 7.93 20.10
N VAL A 164 -0.55 6.81 20.60
CA VAL A 164 -1.33 5.63 20.95
C VAL A 164 -2.33 6.01 22.04
#